data_AF-A0A1Y3YSS7-F1
#
_entry.id   AF-A0A1Y3YSS7-F1
#
_cell.length_a   1.000
_cell.length_b   1.000
_cell.length_c   1.000
_cell.angle_alpha   90.00
_cell.angle_beta   90.00
_cell.angle_gamma   90.00
#
_symmetry.space_group_name_H-M   'P 1'
#
loop_
_entity.id
_entity.type
_entity.pdbx_description
1 polymer ?
#
loop_
_entity_poly.entity_id
_entity_poly.type
_entity_poly.pdbx_seq_one_letter_code
_entity_poly.pdbx_strand_id
1 'polypeptide(L)'
;MSGGYFDRSTYAMREIADTIERDIARALQPKPEKVYENYWTIYEKDSFGSYHSYKDYMSFASYEDAEFFLLRDTTIVKAEQKYVGRQFFGDGVIFQSTTRYMSDTSDTEQIPVLYSIHHCYYDHYPYEADVLELSAETIDAMKEAYRQIRIAEIYATRVDRMMSGDDSEESFRERIKEDLAEFEREYAVKDWTYLDEDEE
;
A
#
# COMPACT_ATOMS: atom_id res chain seq x y z
N MET A 1 39.17 19.29 -15.64
CA MET A 1 38.07 18.33 -15.46
C MET A 1 37.32 18.33 -16.78
N SER A 2 37.53 17.32 -17.64
CA SER A 2 36.70 17.17 -18.83
C SER A 2 35.32 16.76 -18.32
N GLY A 3 34.34 17.63 -18.51
CA GLY A 3 32.96 17.26 -18.23
C GLY A 3 32.52 16.29 -19.31
N GLY A 4 32.14 15.07 -18.94
CA GLY A 4 31.59 14.09 -19.85
C GLY A 4 30.40 14.65 -20.61
N TYR A 5 30.23 14.22 -21.86
CA TYR A 5 29.13 14.58 -22.74
C TYR A 5 27.73 14.44 -22.09
N PHE A 6 27.58 13.51 -21.15
CA PHE A 6 26.36 13.13 -20.44
C PHE A 6 26.47 13.23 -18.91
N ASP A 7 27.45 13.98 -18.37
CA ASP A 7 27.93 13.97 -16.97
C ASP A 7 26.88 13.91 -15.83
N ARG A 8 25.60 14.26 -16.07
CA ARG A 8 24.51 14.17 -15.08
C ARG A 8 23.55 12.99 -15.26
N SER A 9 23.40 12.46 -16.47
CA SER A 9 22.37 11.43 -16.74
C SER A 9 22.80 10.01 -16.38
N THR A 10 24.10 9.73 -16.33
CA THR A 10 24.64 8.43 -15.94
C THR A 10 24.47 8.18 -14.43
N TYR A 11 24.69 9.18 -13.59
CA TYR A 11 24.44 9.10 -12.14
C TYR A 11 22.97 8.79 -11.82
N ALA A 12 22.03 9.41 -12.52
CA ALA A 12 20.61 9.19 -12.29
C ALA A 12 20.17 7.73 -12.56
N MET A 13 20.73 7.06 -13.57
CA MET A 13 20.41 5.65 -13.84
C MET A 13 20.90 4.75 -12.70
N ARG A 14 22.08 5.03 -12.17
CA ARG A 14 22.64 4.30 -11.04
C ARG A 14 21.81 4.47 -9.77
N GLU A 15 21.44 5.71 -9.43
CA GLU A 15 20.57 5.99 -8.28
C GLU A 15 19.20 5.27 -8.36
N ILE A 16 18.62 5.19 -9.57
CA ILE A 16 17.37 4.45 -9.78
C ILE A 16 17.61 2.95 -9.55
N ALA A 17 18.69 2.39 -10.10
CA ALA A 17 19.00 0.97 -9.92
C ALA A 17 19.24 0.63 -8.44
N ASP A 18 20.00 1.47 -7.72
CA ASP A 18 20.29 1.30 -6.30
C ASP A 18 18.99 1.36 -5.46
N THR A 19 18.05 2.25 -5.83
CA THR A 19 16.73 2.32 -5.19
C THR A 19 15.89 1.05 -5.44
N ILE A 20 15.88 0.54 -6.67
CA ILE A 20 15.17 -0.72 -7.00
C ILE A 20 15.76 -1.88 -6.21
N GLU A 21 17.09 -1.96 -6.12
CA GLU A 21 17.79 -2.99 -5.35
C GLU A 21 17.41 -2.92 -3.87
N ARG A 22 17.41 -1.72 -3.27
CA ARG A 22 16.99 -1.50 -1.88
C ARG A 22 15.55 -1.92 -1.63
N ASP A 23 14.61 -1.55 -2.50
CA ASP A 23 13.20 -1.91 -2.33
C ASP A 23 12.94 -3.41 -2.52
N ILE A 24 13.67 -4.07 -3.44
CA ILE A 24 13.64 -5.54 -3.54
C ILE A 24 14.10 -6.17 -2.23
N ALA A 25 15.23 -5.70 -1.67
CA ALA A 25 15.76 -6.24 -0.43
C ALA A 25 14.81 -5.99 0.76
N ARG A 26 14.18 -4.82 0.85
CA ARG A 26 13.13 -4.51 1.84
C ARG A 26 11.94 -5.45 1.71
N ALA A 27 11.47 -5.71 0.49
CA ALA A 27 10.33 -6.60 0.25
C ALA A 27 10.64 -8.09 0.56
N LEU A 28 11.90 -8.47 0.48
CA LEU A 28 12.40 -9.81 0.80
C LEU A 28 12.73 -10.02 2.28
N GLN A 29 12.74 -8.95 3.10
CA GLN A 29 12.93 -9.09 4.53
C GLN A 29 11.86 -9.98 5.17
N PRO A 30 12.20 -10.75 6.23
CA PRO A 30 11.24 -11.49 6.99
C PRO A 30 10.12 -10.58 7.49
N LYS A 31 8.87 -10.92 7.17
CA LYS A 31 7.71 -10.14 7.57
C LYS A 31 7.33 -10.49 9.01
N PRO A 32 6.98 -9.49 9.84
CA PRO A 32 6.48 -9.77 11.19
C PRO A 32 5.17 -10.54 11.13
N GLU A 33 4.85 -11.22 12.23
CA GLU A 33 3.57 -11.89 12.38
C GLU A 33 2.42 -10.85 12.30
N LYS A 34 1.40 -11.15 11.49
CA LYS A 34 0.22 -10.29 11.42
C LYS A 34 -0.57 -10.38 12.72
N VAL A 35 -1.07 -9.24 13.16
CA VAL A 35 -2.05 -9.17 14.24
C VAL A 35 -3.42 -9.47 13.64
N TYR A 36 -4.09 -10.47 14.21
CA TYR A 36 -5.48 -10.76 13.90
C TYR A 36 -6.39 -9.91 14.78
N GLU A 37 -7.17 -9.04 14.17
CA GLU A 37 -8.23 -8.32 14.85
C GLU A 37 -9.57 -8.99 14.58
N ASN A 38 -10.36 -9.19 15.62
CA ASN A 38 -11.70 -9.75 15.55
C ASN A 38 -12.56 -9.11 16.64
N TYR A 39 -13.41 -8.19 16.22
CA TYR A 39 -14.27 -7.43 17.12
C TYR A 39 -15.55 -7.02 16.41
N TRP A 40 -16.54 -6.62 17.20
CA TRP A 40 -17.78 -6.03 16.72
C TRP A 40 -17.73 -4.52 16.96
N THR A 41 -18.28 -3.73 16.03
CA THR A 41 -18.39 -2.28 16.19
C THR A 41 -19.77 -1.80 15.76
N ILE A 42 -20.13 -0.57 16.13
CA ILE A 42 -21.42 0.03 15.79
C ILE A 42 -21.16 1.20 14.84
N TYR A 43 -21.81 1.17 13.69
CA TYR A 43 -21.83 2.30 12.75
C TYR A 43 -23.11 3.12 12.92
N GLU A 44 -22.96 4.44 12.88
CA GLU A 44 -24.06 5.40 12.81
C GLU A 44 -24.19 5.92 11.37
N LYS A 45 -25.44 6.04 10.93
CA LYS A 45 -25.83 6.68 9.68
C LYS A 45 -26.84 7.78 9.97
N ASP A 46 -26.35 9.00 10.03
CA ASP A 46 -27.12 10.23 10.28
C ASP A 46 -27.33 11.09 9.01
N SER A 47 -26.79 10.66 7.87
CA SER A 47 -27.09 11.20 6.55
C SER A 47 -26.90 10.15 5.44
N PHE A 48 -27.30 10.46 4.20
CA PHE A 48 -27.08 9.54 3.07
C PHE A 48 -25.58 9.33 2.77
N GLY A 49 -24.75 10.36 2.96
CA GLY A 49 -23.30 10.29 2.77
C GLY A 49 -22.53 9.82 4.01
N SER A 50 -23.13 9.82 5.19
CA SER A 50 -22.44 9.44 6.43
C SER A 50 -22.25 7.93 6.55
N TYR A 51 -21.07 7.51 6.94
CA TYR A 51 -20.80 6.18 7.47
C TYR A 51 -19.63 6.26 8.44
N HIS A 52 -19.90 6.35 9.73
CA HIS A 52 -18.85 6.53 10.74
C HIS A 52 -19.18 5.78 12.04
N SER A 53 -18.16 5.57 12.87
CA SER A 53 -18.31 4.86 14.14
C SER A 53 -19.22 5.62 15.11
N TYR A 54 -20.14 4.93 15.75
CA TYR A 54 -20.95 5.49 16.82
C TYR A 54 -20.09 5.78 18.06
N LYS A 55 -20.14 7.02 18.57
CA LYS A 55 -19.49 7.49 19.81
C LYS A 55 -17.98 7.18 19.89
N ASP A 56 -17.22 7.68 18.91
CA ASP A 56 -15.75 7.59 18.87
C ASP A 56 -15.24 6.14 18.99
N TYR A 57 -15.09 5.47 17.84
CA TYR A 57 -14.52 4.13 17.65
C TYR A 57 -14.58 3.20 18.89
N MET A 58 -15.66 2.43 18.98
CA MET A 58 -15.83 1.41 20.02
C MET A 58 -15.74 -0.01 19.42
N SER A 59 -15.08 -0.91 20.15
CA SER A 59 -15.00 -2.34 19.83
C SER A 59 -15.63 -3.19 20.93
N PHE A 60 -16.24 -4.30 20.54
CA PHE A 60 -16.94 -5.25 21.40
C PHE A 60 -16.48 -6.68 21.11
N ALA A 61 -16.44 -7.53 22.12
CA ALA A 61 -16.03 -8.93 21.96
C ALA A 61 -17.08 -9.81 21.27
N SER A 62 -18.35 -9.43 21.34
CA SER A 62 -19.48 -10.17 20.77
C SER A 62 -20.54 -9.25 20.18
N TYR A 63 -21.41 -9.81 19.33
CA TYR A 63 -22.58 -9.11 18.81
C TYR A 63 -23.52 -8.72 19.96
N GLU A 64 -23.72 -9.61 20.92
CA GLU A 64 -24.61 -9.43 22.06
C GLU A 64 -24.16 -8.28 22.95
N ASP A 65 -22.85 -8.11 23.17
CA ASP A 65 -22.31 -6.98 23.93
C ASP A 65 -22.54 -5.64 23.21
N ALA A 66 -22.32 -5.62 21.89
CA ALA A 66 -22.59 -4.46 21.05
C ALA A 66 -24.08 -4.11 21.02
N GLU A 67 -24.95 -5.11 20.86
CA GLU A 67 -26.41 -4.93 20.87
C GLU A 67 -26.90 -4.43 22.23
N PHE A 68 -26.43 -5.05 23.32
CA PHE A 68 -26.77 -4.62 24.67
C PHE A 68 -26.31 -3.18 24.92
N PHE A 69 -25.10 -2.81 24.50
CA PHE A 69 -24.61 -1.45 24.61
C PHE A 69 -25.47 -0.46 23.82
N LEU A 70 -25.81 -0.79 22.57
CA LEU A 70 -26.63 0.06 21.71
C LEU A 70 -28.03 0.29 22.30
N LEU A 71 -28.66 -0.77 22.81
CA LEU A 71 -30.02 -0.74 23.36
C LEU A 71 -30.10 -0.16 24.79
N ARG A 72 -28.97 0.17 25.43
CA ARG A 72 -28.98 0.98 26.67
C ARG A 72 -29.54 2.37 26.42
N ASP A 73 -29.36 2.90 25.22
CA ASP A 73 -30.06 4.11 24.80
C ASP A 73 -31.50 3.74 24.46
N THR A 74 -32.43 4.09 25.37
CA THR A 74 -33.86 3.79 25.21
C THR A 74 -34.50 4.50 24.02
N THR A 75 -33.80 5.46 23.39
CA THR A 75 -34.27 6.09 22.16
C THR A 75 -33.95 5.26 20.91
N ILE A 76 -33.19 4.17 21.03
CA ILE A 76 -32.81 3.29 19.92
C ILE A 76 -33.57 1.97 20.02
N VAL A 77 -34.16 1.55 18.90
CA VAL A 77 -34.95 0.31 18.80
C VAL A 77 -34.58 -0.47 17.54
N LYS A 78 -34.93 -1.75 17.46
CA LYS A 78 -34.80 -2.52 16.20
C LYS A 78 -35.66 -1.86 15.11
N ALA A 79 -35.08 -1.67 13.93
CA ALA A 79 -35.69 -0.90 12.87
C ALA A 79 -36.85 -1.64 12.19
N GLU A 80 -37.77 -0.87 11.59
CA GLU A 80 -38.85 -1.42 10.76
C GLU A 80 -38.30 -2.01 9.45
N GLN A 81 -38.95 -3.05 8.93
CA GLN A 81 -38.52 -3.79 7.73
C GLN A 81 -38.38 -2.89 6.47
N LYS A 82 -39.08 -1.75 6.42
CA LYS A 82 -39.03 -0.80 5.31
C LYS A 82 -37.66 -0.14 5.10
N TYR A 83 -36.82 -0.05 6.14
CA TYR A 83 -35.47 0.51 6.04
C TYR A 83 -34.42 -0.54 5.67
N VAL A 84 -34.69 -1.82 5.99
CA VAL A 84 -33.86 -2.96 5.58
C VAL A 84 -33.79 -3.08 4.06
N GLY A 85 -34.91 -2.87 3.36
CA GLY A 85 -34.97 -2.96 1.90
C GLY A 85 -34.35 -1.79 1.12
N ARG A 86 -33.91 -0.71 1.80
CA ARG A 86 -33.29 0.45 1.15
C ARG A 86 -31.76 0.37 1.07
N GLN A 87 -31.18 -0.75 1.50
CA GLN A 87 -29.75 -1.07 1.34
C GLN A 87 -28.80 -0.02 1.95
N PHE A 88 -29.25 0.66 3.02
CA PHE A 88 -28.44 1.60 3.80
C PHE A 88 -27.21 0.95 4.43
N PHE A 89 -27.33 -0.35 4.71
CA PHE A 89 -26.26 -1.23 5.17
C PHE A 89 -26.25 -2.47 4.27
N GLY A 90 -25.06 -3.08 4.10
CA GLY A 90 -24.88 -4.24 3.24
C GLY A 90 -25.71 -5.44 3.67
N ASP A 91 -25.58 -5.85 4.94
CA ASP A 91 -26.31 -6.94 5.59
C ASP A 91 -26.34 -6.75 7.12
N GLY A 92 -27.32 -7.33 7.81
CA GLY A 92 -27.40 -7.36 9.28
C GLY A 92 -28.66 -6.75 9.89
N VAL A 93 -28.75 -6.82 11.23
CA VAL A 93 -29.86 -6.20 11.99
C VAL A 93 -29.65 -4.70 12.05
N ILE A 94 -30.64 -3.94 11.59
CA ILE A 94 -30.64 -2.48 11.63
C ILE A 94 -31.39 -2.02 12.88
N PHE A 95 -30.86 -0.99 13.52
CA PHE A 95 -31.49 -0.26 14.61
C PHE A 95 -31.79 1.16 14.16
N GLN A 96 -32.79 1.80 14.75
CA GLN A 96 -33.21 3.15 14.40
C GLN A 96 -33.41 3.99 15.66
N SER A 97 -33.09 5.27 15.57
CA SER A 97 -33.49 6.24 16.59
C SER A 97 -34.99 6.53 16.49
N THR A 98 -35.62 6.79 17.64
CA THR A 98 -37.00 7.25 17.77
C THR A 98 -37.10 8.77 17.90
N THR A 99 -35.97 9.46 18.08
CA THR A 99 -35.91 10.90 18.37
C THR A 99 -35.03 11.67 17.38
N ARG A 100 -34.08 11.00 16.72
CA ARG A 100 -33.16 11.60 15.74
C ARG A 100 -33.53 11.17 14.32
N TYR A 101 -33.44 12.13 13.40
CA TYR A 101 -33.65 11.93 11.97
C TYR A 101 -32.41 12.38 11.19
N MET A 102 -32.25 11.84 9.99
CA MET A 102 -31.12 12.18 9.13
C MET A 102 -31.15 13.66 8.70
N SER A 103 -29.98 14.28 8.55
CA SER A 103 -29.88 15.71 8.19
C SER A 103 -30.20 15.99 6.72
N ASP A 104 -29.93 15.03 5.83
CA ASP A 104 -29.94 15.23 4.37
C ASP A 104 -31.20 14.63 3.70
N THR A 105 -32.30 14.57 4.43
CA THR A 105 -33.60 14.10 3.92
C THR A 105 -34.57 15.27 3.73
N SER A 106 -35.45 15.18 2.73
CA SER A 106 -36.55 16.16 2.61
C SER A 106 -37.41 16.16 3.88
N ASP A 107 -37.95 17.32 4.29
CA ASP A 107 -38.81 17.44 5.48
C ASP A 107 -40.00 16.46 5.48
N THR A 108 -40.42 16.03 4.29
CA THR A 108 -41.51 15.07 4.07
C THR A 108 -41.09 13.61 4.23
N GLU A 109 -39.80 13.30 4.15
CA GLU A 109 -39.23 11.97 4.27
C GLU A 109 -38.35 11.89 5.52
N GLN A 110 -38.98 11.95 6.69
CA GLN A 110 -38.26 11.83 7.96
C GLN A 110 -37.72 10.40 8.15
N ILE A 111 -36.49 10.16 7.69
CA ILE A 111 -35.77 8.89 7.89
C ILE A 111 -35.04 8.98 9.24
N PRO A 112 -35.28 8.04 10.17
CA PRO A 112 -34.58 8.04 11.44
C PRO A 112 -33.08 7.81 11.24
N VAL A 113 -32.25 8.32 12.14
CA VAL A 113 -30.83 7.92 12.21
C VAL A 113 -30.77 6.41 12.40
N LEU A 114 -29.97 5.73 11.58
CA LEU A 114 -29.87 4.28 11.60
C LEU A 114 -28.53 3.84 12.17
N TYR A 115 -28.52 2.64 12.76
CA TYR A 115 -27.33 2.01 13.29
C TYR A 115 -27.24 0.57 12.81
N SER A 116 -26.02 0.09 12.64
CA SER A 116 -25.74 -1.32 12.38
C SER A 116 -24.58 -1.80 13.23
N ILE A 117 -24.62 -3.09 13.58
CA ILE A 117 -23.53 -3.77 14.28
C ILE A 117 -22.75 -4.53 13.21
N HIS A 118 -21.47 -4.23 13.06
CA HIS A 118 -20.61 -4.82 12.06
C HIS A 118 -19.55 -5.70 12.72
N HIS A 119 -19.30 -6.88 12.14
CA HIS A 119 -18.22 -7.77 12.53
C HIS A 119 -16.97 -7.39 11.72
N CYS A 120 -15.96 -6.89 12.40
CA CYS A 120 -14.68 -6.54 11.83
C CYS A 120 -13.69 -7.67 12.13
N TYR A 121 -13.24 -8.34 11.07
CA TYR A 121 -12.18 -9.33 11.17
C TYR A 121 -11.18 -9.13 10.03
N TYR A 122 -9.92 -8.89 10.37
CA TYR A 122 -8.85 -8.73 9.39
C TYR A 122 -7.48 -8.97 10.04
N ASP A 123 -6.53 -9.39 9.21
CA ASP A 123 -5.12 -9.47 9.57
C ASP A 123 -4.41 -8.22 9.08
N HIS A 124 -3.58 -7.62 9.93
CA HIS A 124 -2.71 -6.51 9.54
C HIS A 124 -1.31 -6.65 10.15
N TYR A 125 -0.30 -6.06 9.52
CA TYR A 125 1.01 -5.95 10.17
C TYR A 125 0.92 -4.97 11.35
N PRO A 126 1.76 -5.11 12.40
CA PRO A 126 1.84 -4.13 13.47
C PRO A 126 2.01 -2.72 12.91
N TYR A 127 1.34 -1.72 13.49
CA TYR A 127 1.33 -0.35 12.94
C TYR A 127 2.72 0.31 12.86
N GLU A 128 3.67 -0.13 13.68
CA GLU A 128 5.05 0.34 13.68
C GLU A 128 5.94 -0.42 12.67
N ALA A 129 5.43 -1.47 12.04
CA ALA A 129 6.20 -2.27 11.11
C ALA A 129 6.24 -1.63 9.71
N ASP A 130 7.44 -1.30 9.23
CA ASP A 130 7.68 -0.88 7.86
C ASP A 130 7.77 -2.11 6.94
N VAL A 131 6.62 -2.57 6.44
CA VAL A 131 6.53 -3.77 5.59
C VAL A 131 6.17 -3.41 4.16
N LEU A 132 7.12 -3.62 3.24
CA LEU A 132 6.87 -3.55 1.81
C LEU A 132 6.38 -4.92 1.29
N GLU A 133 5.07 -5.10 1.20
CA GLU A 133 4.48 -6.36 0.73
C GLU A 133 4.36 -6.39 -0.80
N LEU A 134 5.30 -7.08 -1.45
CA LEU A 134 5.28 -7.33 -2.89
C LEU A 134 5.07 -8.82 -3.20
N SER A 135 4.42 -9.09 -4.33
CA SER A 135 4.30 -10.45 -4.85
C SER A 135 5.63 -10.92 -5.45
N ALA A 136 5.84 -12.23 -5.53
CA ALA A 136 7.03 -12.79 -6.17
C ALA A 136 7.14 -12.35 -7.64
N GLU A 137 6.03 -12.31 -8.38
CA GLU A 137 5.99 -11.84 -9.77
C GLU A 137 6.41 -10.37 -9.89
N THR A 138 5.96 -9.52 -8.96
CA THR A 138 6.36 -8.11 -8.92
C THR A 138 7.86 -7.97 -8.62
N ILE A 139 8.38 -8.75 -7.68
CA ILE A 139 9.81 -8.76 -7.34
C ILE A 139 10.65 -9.18 -8.55
N ASP A 140 10.24 -10.23 -9.28
CA ASP A 140 10.95 -10.69 -10.47
C ASP A 140 10.91 -9.64 -11.60
N ALA A 141 9.78 -8.95 -11.78
CA ALA A 141 9.69 -7.82 -12.71
C ALA A 141 10.61 -6.66 -12.32
N MET A 142 10.74 -6.36 -11.02
CA MET A 142 11.66 -5.34 -10.51
C MET A 142 13.13 -5.74 -10.73
N LYS A 143 13.50 -7.02 -10.56
CA LYS A 143 14.85 -7.51 -10.87
C LYS A 143 15.20 -7.34 -12.35
N GLU A 144 14.25 -7.61 -13.25
CA GLU A 144 14.44 -7.35 -14.68
C GLU A 144 14.53 -5.86 -14.99
N ALA A 145 13.72 -5.01 -14.32
CA ALA A 145 13.83 -3.56 -14.46
C ALA A 145 15.22 -3.04 -14.01
N TYR A 146 15.72 -3.51 -12.87
CA TYR A 146 17.09 -3.26 -12.42
C TYR A 146 18.10 -3.65 -13.50
N ARG A 147 17.98 -4.88 -14.03
CA ARG A 147 18.88 -5.41 -15.06
C ARG A 147 18.92 -4.49 -16.29
N GLN A 148 17.78 -4.07 -16.79
CA GLN A 148 17.70 -3.19 -17.95
C GLN A 148 18.28 -1.79 -17.69
N ILE A 149 18.08 -1.24 -16.51
CA ILE A 149 18.62 0.07 -16.13
C ILE A 149 20.14 0.02 -16.02
N ARG A 150 20.71 -1.02 -15.40
CA ARG A 150 22.17 -1.20 -15.33
C ARG A 150 22.79 -1.42 -16.71
N ILE A 151 22.13 -2.18 -17.59
CA ILE A 151 22.54 -2.30 -19.00
C ILE A 151 22.54 -0.91 -19.67
N ALA A 152 21.47 -0.13 -19.48
CA ALA A 152 21.38 1.22 -20.05
C ALA A 152 22.47 2.17 -19.50
N GLU A 153 22.80 2.10 -18.21
CA GLU A 153 23.89 2.84 -17.57
C GLU A 153 25.24 2.53 -18.23
N ILE A 154 25.55 1.24 -18.47
CA ILE A 154 26.78 0.81 -19.14
C ILE A 154 26.84 1.38 -20.56
N TYR A 155 25.76 1.23 -21.33
CA TYR A 155 25.69 1.80 -22.69
C TYR A 155 25.89 3.32 -22.67
N ALA A 156 25.17 4.04 -21.80
CA ALA A 156 25.27 5.49 -21.68
C ALA A 156 26.69 5.93 -21.32
N THR A 157 27.33 5.27 -20.35
CA THR A 157 28.70 5.55 -19.92
C THR A 157 29.72 5.30 -21.03
N ARG A 158 29.56 4.22 -21.80
CA ARG A 158 30.49 3.90 -22.90
C ARG A 158 30.33 4.86 -24.07
N VAL A 159 29.10 5.25 -24.42
CA VAL A 159 28.87 6.28 -25.44
C VAL A 159 29.42 7.63 -24.96
N ASP A 160 29.22 7.98 -23.69
CA ASP A 160 29.74 9.21 -23.09
C ASP A 160 31.25 9.37 -23.28
N ARG A 161 32.00 8.32 -22.90
CA ARG A 161 33.47 8.29 -23.02
C ARG A 161 33.92 8.39 -24.46
N MET A 162 33.25 7.70 -25.38
CA MET A 162 33.58 7.76 -26.81
C MET A 162 33.37 9.17 -27.35
N MET A 163 32.24 9.80 -27.04
CA MET A 163 31.92 11.15 -27.51
C MET A 163 32.78 12.24 -26.84
N SER A 164 33.27 11.98 -25.64
CA SER A 164 34.21 12.84 -24.91
C SER A 164 35.66 12.68 -25.37
N GLY A 165 35.94 11.67 -26.21
CA GLY A 165 37.27 11.36 -26.75
C GLY A 165 38.15 10.50 -25.83
N ASP A 166 37.60 9.98 -24.73
CA ASP A 166 38.28 9.07 -23.80
C ASP A 166 38.34 7.62 -24.34
N ASP A 167 37.35 7.23 -25.16
CA ASP A 167 37.32 5.96 -25.88
C ASP A 167 37.42 6.19 -27.41
N SER A 168 38.24 5.38 -28.08
CA SER A 168 38.18 5.23 -29.54
C SER A 168 37.00 4.34 -29.95
N GLU A 169 36.65 4.30 -31.24
CA GLU A 169 35.63 3.37 -31.74
C GLU A 169 35.98 1.89 -31.52
N GLU A 170 37.27 1.54 -31.53
CA GLU A 170 37.74 0.19 -31.20
C GLU A 170 37.57 -0.09 -29.70
N SER A 171 38.07 0.81 -28.87
CA SER A 171 37.96 0.71 -27.40
C SER A 171 36.51 0.62 -26.94
N PHE A 172 35.61 1.42 -27.54
CA PHE A 172 34.18 1.37 -27.27
C PHE A 172 33.60 -0.03 -27.56
N ARG A 173 33.89 -0.61 -28.74
CA ARG A 173 33.35 -1.92 -29.15
C ARG A 173 33.86 -3.09 -28.32
N GLU A 174 35.09 -3.00 -27.81
CA GLU A 174 35.67 -4.03 -26.93
C GLU A 174 35.12 -3.89 -25.51
N ARG A 175 35.29 -2.72 -24.89
CA ARG A 175 34.94 -2.50 -23.49
C ARG A 175 33.46 -2.65 -23.21
N ILE A 176 32.59 -2.28 -24.14
CA ILE A 176 31.14 -2.46 -23.93
C ILE A 176 30.76 -3.94 -23.79
N LYS A 177 31.44 -4.85 -24.51
CA LYS A 177 31.19 -6.28 -24.39
C LYS A 177 31.73 -6.83 -23.07
N GLU A 178 32.91 -6.36 -22.67
CA GLU A 178 33.55 -6.74 -21.41
C GLU A 178 32.70 -6.31 -20.21
N ASP A 179 32.28 -5.05 -20.16
CA ASP A 179 31.44 -4.51 -19.08
C ASP A 179 30.09 -5.23 -19.00
N LEU A 180 29.42 -5.48 -20.14
CA LEU A 180 28.16 -6.21 -20.15
C LEU A 180 28.36 -7.66 -19.65
N ALA A 181 29.45 -8.32 -20.05
CA ALA A 181 29.76 -9.67 -19.58
C ALA A 181 30.19 -9.72 -18.11
N GLU A 182 30.78 -8.64 -17.58
CA GLU A 182 31.03 -8.48 -16.15
C GLU A 182 29.74 -8.28 -15.37
N PHE A 183 28.88 -7.38 -15.83
CA PHE A 183 27.59 -7.12 -15.20
C PHE A 183 26.69 -8.35 -15.17
N GLU A 184 26.59 -9.13 -16.26
CA GLU A 184 25.78 -10.35 -16.25
C GLU A 184 26.32 -11.40 -15.26
N ARG A 185 27.65 -11.46 -15.03
CA ARG A 185 28.23 -12.31 -14.00
C ARG A 185 27.88 -11.83 -12.60
N GLU A 186 27.96 -10.52 -12.36
CA GLU A 186 27.56 -9.90 -11.09
C GLU A 186 26.07 -10.15 -10.80
N TYR A 187 25.21 -9.86 -11.78
CA TYR A 187 23.76 -10.04 -11.69
C TYR A 187 23.38 -11.49 -11.38
N ALA A 188 24.04 -12.46 -12.03
CA ALA A 188 23.75 -13.88 -11.83
C ALA A 188 24.03 -14.39 -10.40
N VAL A 189 24.95 -13.76 -9.68
CA VAL A 189 25.34 -14.14 -8.31
C VAL A 189 24.89 -13.12 -7.26
N LYS A 190 24.11 -12.11 -7.65
CA LYS A 190 23.68 -11.02 -6.76
C LYS A 190 22.80 -11.55 -5.64
N ASP A 191 23.14 -11.16 -4.41
CA ASP A 191 22.29 -11.33 -3.24
C ASP A 191 21.28 -10.18 -3.18
N TRP A 192 20.01 -10.51 -3.37
CA TRP A 192 18.91 -9.54 -3.36
C TRP A 192 18.35 -9.25 -1.97
N THR A 193 18.87 -9.91 -0.93
CA THR A 193 18.37 -9.76 0.45
C THR A 193 19.18 -8.77 1.29
N TYR A 194 20.33 -8.33 0.76
CA TYR A 194 21.23 -7.43 1.45
C TYR A 194 20.64 -6.01 1.53
N LEU A 195 20.57 -5.46 2.74
CA LEU A 195 20.23 -4.07 3.02
C LEU A 195 21.44 -3.40 3.65
N ASP A 196 21.98 -2.35 3.02
CA ASP A 196 22.91 -1.46 3.70
C ASP A 196 22.12 -0.62 4.71
N GLU A 197 22.33 -0.87 6.00
CA GLU A 197 21.67 -0.18 7.12
C GLU A 197 22.21 1.26 7.35
N ASP A 198 23.23 1.68 6.59
CA ASP A 198 23.99 2.93 6.81
C ASP A 198 23.51 4.14 5.98
N GLU A 199 22.38 4.04 5.26
CA GLU A 199 21.77 5.17 4.53
C GLU A 199 20.42 5.58 5.15
N GLU A 200 20.47 6.10 6.39
CA GLU A 200 19.39 6.90 7.00
C GLU A 200 19.83 8.35 7.23
#